data_AF-A0A453QN90-F1
#
_entry.id   AF-A0A453QN90-F1
#
_cell.length_a   1.000
_cell.length_b   1.000
_cell.length_c   1.000
_cell.angle_alpha   90.00
_cell.angle_beta   90.00
_cell.angle_gamma   90.00
#
_symmetry.space_group_name_H-M   'P 1'
#
loop_
_entity.id
_entity.type
_entity.pdbx_description
1 polymer ?
#
loop_
_entity_poly.entity_id
_entity_poly.type
_entity_poly.pdbx_seq_one_letter_code
_entity_poly.pdbx_strand_id
1 'polypeptide(L)'
;VLDVGTGSGILAIWSAQAGARKVYAVEATNVAEHARELVRANGVADIVEVIQGTMEDIVLPEKVDVIISEWMGYYLLRESMFDSVICARDRWLNPGGVMYPSHARMWLAPIRSGLGDKKMEDFEIAMNDWNHFVEDTQAYYGVNMNALTKAYRAEHEKFYLKSSIWNNLHPNQLIGQPAVVKEMDCLTATVEEIREVRAQVTLPINQDRTRLAALAGWFDVHFRVCLAELFHRSLMFYSMEDTHYFPLTG
;
A
#
# COMPACT_ATOMS: atom_id res chain seq x y z
N VAL A 1 16.90 3.79 -17.66
CA VAL A 1 15.78 3.70 -16.70
C VAL A 1 16.00 2.50 -15.81
N LEU A 2 15.68 2.59 -14.52
CA LEU A 2 15.66 1.45 -13.58
C LEU A 2 14.22 1.23 -13.13
N ASP A 3 13.73 0.02 -13.31
CA ASP A 3 12.44 -0.46 -12.80
C ASP A 3 12.69 -1.38 -11.60
N VAL A 4 12.28 -0.93 -10.41
CA VAL A 4 12.55 -1.62 -9.12
C VAL A 4 11.33 -2.45 -8.73
N GLY A 5 11.50 -3.76 -8.61
CA GLY A 5 10.39 -4.70 -8.40
C GLY A 5 9.55 -4.83 -9.65
N THR A 6 10.19 -5.16 -10.78
CA THR A 6 9.54 -5.12 -12.10
C THR A 6 8.37 -6.10 -12.22
N GLY A 7 8.30 -7.13 -11.37
CA GLY A 7 7.26 -8.15 -11.42
C GLY A 7 7.19 -8.77 -12.81
N SER A 8 6.07 -8.56 -13.51
CA SER A 8 5.87 -9.06 -14.88
C SER A 8 6.67 -8.33 -15.96
N GLY A 9 7.33 -7.20 -15.66
CA GLY A 9 8.08 -6.41 -16.64
C GLY A 9 7.30 -5.26 -17.27
N ILE A 10 6.06 -4.99 -16.85
CA ILE A 10 5.17 -4.07 -17.57
C ILE A 10 5.69 -2.62 -17.63
N LEU A 11 6.21 -2.08 -16.52
CA LEU A 11 6.74 -0.71 -16.46
C LEU A 11 8.04 -0.60 -17.24
N ALA A 12 8.87 -1.63 -17.21
CA ALA A 12 10.08 -1.72 -18.02
C ALA A 12 9.77 -1.74 -19.52
N ILE A 13 8.76 -2.50 -19.96
CA ILE A 13 8.31 -2.54 -21.35
C ILE A 13 7.78 -1.18 -21.80
N TRP A 14 6.93 -0.52 -21.00
CA TRP A 14 6.46 0.83 -21.31
C TRP A 14 7.60 1.85 -21.38
N SER A 15 8.59 1.74 -20.50
CA SER A 15 9.78 2.59 -20.54
C SER A 15 10.57 2.42 -21.84
N ALA A 16 10.74 1.18 -22.31
CA ALA A 16 11.37 0.91 -23.60
C ALA A 16 10.54 1.47 -24.78
N GLN A 17 9.22 1.28 -24.76
CA GLN A 17 8.30 1.81 -25.78
C GLN A 17 8.29 3.35 -25.82
N ALA A 18 8.49 4.00 -24.67
CA ALA A 18 8.62 5.45 -24.57
C ALA A 18 9.97 5.99 -25.07
N GLY A 19 10.86 5.12 -25.57
CA GLY A 19 12.14 5.50 -26.17
C GLY A 19 13.32 5.51 -25.19
N ALA A 20 13.23 4.80 -24.06
CA ALA A 20 14.39 4.63 -23.18
C ALA A 20 15.55 3.96 -23.95
N ARG A 21 16.76 4.51 -23.81
CA ARG A 21 17.99 3.94 -24.40
C ARG A 21 18.28 2.52 -23.88
N LYS A 22 18.06 2.31 -22.59
CA LYS A 22 18.28 1.05 -21.86
C LYS A 22 17.40 1.05 -20.62
N VAL A 23 16.84 -0.10 -20.28
CA VAL A 23 16.04 -0.32 -19.07
C VAL A 23 16.64 -1.48 -18.28
N TYR A 24 16.95 -1.26 -17.01
CA TYR A 24 17.29 -2.31 -16.06
C TYR A 24 16.04 -2.63 -15.25
N ALA A 25 15.56 -3.87 -15.34
CA ALA A 25 14.34 -4.32 -14.70
C ALA A 25 14.69 -5.34 -13.62
N VAL A 26 14.62 -4.95 -12.36
CA VAL A 26 15.10 -5.76 -11.22
C VAL A 26 13.91 -6.42 -10.55
N GLU A 27 13.97 -7.74 -10.38
CA GLU A 27 12.96 -8.54 -9.70
C GLU A 27 13.61 -9.59 -8.81
N ALA A 28 13.21 -9.66 -7.54
CA ALA A 28 13.83 -10.55 -6.56
C ALA A 28 13.41 -12.02 -6.74
N THR A 29 12.18 -12.26 -7.22
CA THR A 29 11.57 -13.58 -7.28
C THR A 29 11.75 -14.24 -8.65
N ASN A 30 11.25 -15.48 -8.78
CA ASN A 30 11.25 -16.22 -10.05
C ASN A 30 10.32 -15.60 -11.11
N VAL A 31 9.49 -14.60 -10.76
CA VAL A 31 8.69 -13.85 -11.74
C VAL A 31 9.60 -13.15 -12.77
N ALA A 32 10.87 -12.90 -12.44
CA ALA A 32 11.89 -12.44 -13.38
C ALA A 32 12.00 -13.30 -14.66
N GLU A 33 11.73 -14.61 -14.57
CA GLU A 33 11.70 -15.49 -15.75
C GLU A 33 10.55 -15.14 -16.70
N HIS A 34 9.35 -14.93 -16.15
CA HIS A 34 8.18 -14.48 -16.91
C HIS A 34 8.36 -13.08 -17.47
N ALA A 35 9.00 -12.17 -16.73
CA ALA A 35 9.35 -10.85 -17.24
C ALA A 35 10.28 -10.92 -18.46
N ARG A 36 11.28 -11.82 -18.44
CA ARG A 36 12.15 -12.05 -19.61
C ARG A 36 11.37 -12.58 -20.81
N GLU A 37 10.44 -13.49 -20.59
CA GLU A 37 9.56 -14.00 -21.65
C GLU A 37 8.69 -12.88 -22.24
N LEU A 38 8.06 -12.08 -21.39
CA LEU A 38 7.20 -10.99 -21.83
C LEU A 38 7.97 -9.90 -22.58
N VAL A 39 9.17 -9.54 -22.11
CA VAL A 39 10.08 -8.61 -22.77
C VAL A 39 10.46 -9.10 -24.18
N ARG A 40 10.79 -10.38 -24.34
CA ARG A 40 11.09 -10.98 -25.65
C ARG A 40 9.87 -11.00 -26.56
N ALA A 41 8.71 -11.41 -26.04
CA ALA A 41 7.47 -11.48 -26.80
C ALA A 41 7.02 -10.12 -27.35
N ASN A 42 7.39 -9.02 -26.66
CA ASN A 42 7.09 -7.66 -27.07
C ASN A 42 8.21 -6.99 -27.88
N GLY A 43 9.27 -7.72 -28.26
CA GLY A 43 10.31 -7.22 -29.15
C GLY A 43 11.16 -6.09 -28.56
N VAL A 44 11.28 -6.01 -27.23
CA VAL A 44 12.06 -4.97 -26.53
C VAL A 44 13.25 -5.53 -25.75
N ALA A 45 13.65 -6.78 -26.03
CA ALA A 45 14.73 -7.49 -25.32
C ALA A 45 16.12 -6.85 -25.50
N ASP A 46 16.31 -6.11 -26.59
CA ASP A 46 17.52 -5.37 -26.90
C ASP A 46 17.66 -4.10 -26.02
N ILE A 47 16.54 -3.61 -25.48
CA ILE A 47 16.46 -2.41 -24.63
C ILE A 47 16.32 -2.79 -23.15
N VAL A 48 15.50 -3.79 -22.84
CA VAL A 48 15.16 -4.18 -21.46
C VAL A 48 16.02 -5.36 -21.01
N GLU A 49 16.77 -5.15 -19.93
CA GLU A 49 17.57 -6.17 -19.27
C GLU A 49 16.94 -6.53 -17.92
N VAL A 50 16.44 -7.77 -17.83
CA VAL A 50 15.82 -8.28 -16.61
C VAL A 50 16.85 -8.98 -15.72
N ILE A 51 17.08 -8.42 -14.55
CA ILE A 51 18.04 -8.87 -13.56
C ILE A 51 17.28 -9.50 -12.40
N GLN A 52 17.57 -10.77 -12.10
CA GLN A 52 16.96 -11.45 -10.96
C GLN A 52 17.85 -11.28 -9.73
N GLY A 53 17.30 -10.68 -8.68
CA GLY A 53 18.01 -10.39 -7.44
C GLY A 53 17.34 -9.26 -6.64
N THR A 54 17.76 -9.11 -5.38
CA THR A 54 17.34 -8.01 -4.52
C THR A 54 18.03 -6.71 -4.96
N MET A 55 17.31 -5.59 -4.87
CA MET A 55 17.85 -4.28 -5.28
C MET A 55 19.08 -3.89 -4.44
N GLU A 56 19.14 -4.38 -3.21
CA GLU A 56 20.21 -4.19 -2.24
C GLU A 56 21.50 -4.93 -2.65
N ASP A 57 21.42 -6.11 -3.26
CA ASP A 57 22.60 -6.93 -3.56
C ASP A 57 23.11 -6.77 -5.00
N ILE A 58 22.24 -6.34 -5.93
CA ILE A 58 22.64 -6.19 -7.34
C ILE A 58 23.58 -5.01 -7.58
N VAL A 59 24.36 -5.13 -8.65
CA VAL A 59 25.29 -4.10 -9.15
C VAL A 59 24.88 -3.77 -10.58
N LEU A 60 24.61 -2.49 -10.85
CA LEU A 60 24.32 -2.02 -12.20
C LEU A 60 25.63 -1.57 -12.89
N PRO A 61 25.73 -1.74 -14.22
CA PRO A 61 26.92 -1.32 -14.97
C PRO A 61 27.04 0.20 -15.11
N GLU A 62 25.96 0.95 -14.89
CA GLU A 62 25.91 2.40 -14.97
C GLU A 62 24.81 2.97 -14.06
N LYS A 63 24.89 4.28 -13.80
CA LYS A 63 23.80 5.02 -13.17
C LYS A 63 22.66 5.29 -14.15
N VAL A 64 21.49 5.63 -13.62
CA VAL A 64 20.25 5.85 -14.39
C VAL A 64 19.69 7.26 -14.21
N ASP A 65 19.01 7.77 -15.23
CA ASP A 65 18.36 9.08 -15.20
C ASP A 65 16.94 9.05 -14.64
N VAL A 66 16.29 7.88 -14.66
CA VAL A 66 14.93 7.68 -14.18
C VAL A 66 14.86 6.37 -13.40
N ILE A 67 14.27 6.44 -12.21
CA ILE A 67 13.81 5.27 -11.45
C ILE A 67 12.29 5.29 -11.47
N ILE A 68 11.70 4.16 -11.87
CA ILE A 68 10.27 3.91 -11.86
C ILE A 68 10.00 2.68 -10.99
N SER A 69 8.93 2.70 -10.21
CA SER A 69 8.51 1.54 -9.41
C SER A 69 7.06 1.70 -8.98
N GLU A 70 6.34 0.59 -8.93
CA GLU A 70 5.09 0.46 -8.17
C GLU A 70 5.47 -0.17 -6.83
N TRP A 71 5.62 0.66 -5.80
CA TRP A 71 6.08 0.24 -4.48
C TRP A 71 5.01 0.38 -3.39
N MET A 72 3.84 0.89 -3.74
CA MET A 72 2.87 1.38 -2.77
C MET A 72 2.01 0.23 -2.25
N GLY A 73 2.22 -0.15 -0.99
CA GLY A 73 1.36 -1.12 -0.31
C GLY A 73 0.06 -0.50 0.24
N TYR A 74 -0.69 -1.28 1.01
CA TYR A 74 -1.89 -0.75 1.69
C TYR A 74 -1.55 0.44 2.57
N TYR A 75 -2.35 1.50 2.42
CA TYR A 75 -2.11 2.80 3.06
C TYR A 75 -0.66 3.29 2.87
N LEU A 76 -0.14 3.11 1.66
CA LEU A 76 1.14 3.55 1.12
C LEU A 76 2.38 2.82 1.64
N LEU A 77 2.51 2.65 2.96
CA LEU A 77 3.78 2.25 3.59
C LEU A 77 3.83 0.78 4.01
N ARG A 78 2.74 0.02 3.87
CA ARG A 78 2.77 -1.42 4.18
C ARG A 78 3.72 -2.14 3.22
N GLU A 79 4.36 -3.20 3.70
CA GLU A 79 5.37 -4.03 3.00
C GLU A 79 6.75 -3.39 2.84
N SER A 80 6.91 -2.11 3.21
CA SER A 80 8.22 -1.43 3.29
C SER A 80 9.06 -1.50 2.01
N MET A 81 8.44 -1.71 0.84
CA MET A 81 9.14 -1.79 -0.45
C MET A 81 9.82 -0.46 -0.83
N PHE A 82 9.35 0.66 -0.30
CA PHE A 82 9.96 1.97 -0.54
C PHE A 82 11.41 2.04 0.00
N ASP A 83 11.79 1.21 0.97
CA ASP A 83 13.17 1.10 1.46
C ASP A 83 14.11 0.66 0.33
N SER A 84 13.70 -0.33 -0.48
CA SER A 84 14.45 -0.80 -1.65
C SER A 84 14.52 0.26 -2.75
N VAL A 85 13.46 1.06 -2.92
CA VAL A 85 13.44 2.18 -3.88
C VAL A 85 14.38 3.30 -3.44
N ILE A 86 14.44 3.60 -2.14
CA ILE A 86 15.42 4.55 -1.57
C ILE A 86 16.85 4.03 -1.77
N CYS A 87 17.10 2.75 -1.51
CA CYS A 87 18.40 2.11 -1.77
C CYS A 87 18.80 2.24 -3.25
N ALA A 88 17.86 1.99 -4.17
CA ALA A 88 18.08 2.16 -5.61
C ALA A 88 18.42 3.61 -5.98
N ARG A 89 17.66 4.57 -5.44
CA ARG A 89 17.86 6.00 -5.66
C ARG A 89 19.25 6.44 -5.23
N ASP A 90 19.61 6.16 -3.99
CA ASP A 90 20.84 6.67 -3.40
C ASP A 90 22.10 6.09 -4.07
N ARG A 91 22.02 4.84 -4.56
CA ARG A 91 23.13 4.16 -5.23
C ARG A 91 23.22 4.50 -6.71
N TRP A 92 22.08 4.47 -7.41
CA TRP A 92 22.06 4.36 -8.87
C TRP A 92 21.47 5.56 -9.59
N LEU A 93 20.75 6.47 -8.93
CA LEU A 93 20.23 7.66 -9.61
C LEU A 93 21.36 8.66 -9.90
N ASN A 94 21.33 9.23 -11.11
CA ASN A 94 22.19 10.35 -11.48
C ASN A 94 21.78 11.63 -10.74
N PRO A 95 22.73 12.56 -10.47
CA PRO A 95 22.37 13.93 -10.10
C PRO A 95 21.41 14.53 -11.13
N GLY A 96 20.25 15.04 -10.68
CA GLY A 96 19.20 15.55 -11.56
C GLY A 96 18.29 14.49 -12.18
N GLY A 97 18.45 13.21 -11.82
CA GLY A 97 17.52 12.15 -12.20
C GLY A 97 16.12 12.32 -11.59
N VAL A 98 15.16 11.57 -12.13
CA VAL A 98 13.73 11.71 -11.80
C VAL A 98 13.16 10.41 -11.23
N MET A 99 12.26 10.53 -10.26
CA MET A 99 11.56 9.41 -9.62
C MET A 99 10.12 9.31 -10.12
N TYR A 100 9.65 8.09 -10.35
CA TYR A 100 8.26 7.78 -10.72
C TYR A 100 7.69 6.74 -9.74
N PRO A 101 6.73 7.11 -8.86
CA PRO A 101 6.22 8.47 -8.63
C PRO A 101 7.27 9.42 -8.05
N SER A 102 7.08 10.73 -8.20
CA SER A 102 7.96 11.74 -7.62
C SER A 102 7.52 12.20 -6.24
N HIS A 103 6.22 12.12 -5.95
CA HIS A 103 5.69 12.45 -4.63
C HIS A 103 4.60 11.45 -4.25
N ALA A 104 4.42 11.27 -2.95
CA ALA A 104 3.29 10.55 -2.40
C ALA A 104 2.69 11.28 -1.20
N ARG A 105 1.41 11.03 -0.92
CA ARG A 105 0.67 11.70 0.15
C ARG A 105 -0.30 10.74 0.79
N MET A 106 -0.37 10.74 2.11
CA MET A 106 -1.34 9.95 2.89
C MET A 106 -2.44 10.86 3.42
N TRP A 107 -3.67 10.38 3.36
CA TRP A 107 -4.87 11.07 3.80
C TRP A 107 -5.61 10.29 4.87
N LEU A 108 -6.33 11.01 5.72
CA LEU A 108 -7.19 10.46 6.74
C LEU A 108 -8.51 11.24 6.78
N ALA A 109 -9.64 10.56 6.88
CA ALA A 109 -10.93 11.21 7.04
C ALA A 109 -11.91 10.42 7.91
N PRO A 110 -12.86 11.11 8.56
CA PRO A 110 -13.91 10.46 9.32
C PRO A 110 -14.99 9.92 8.37
N ILE A 111 -15.44 8.69 8.63
CA ILE A 111 -16.47 8.03 7.84
C ILE A 111 -17.64 7.53 8.67
N ARG A 112 -18.79 7.37 7.99
CA ARG A 112 -19.89 6.51 8.42
C ARG A 112 -19.83 5.17 7.70
N SER A 113 -20.06 4.09 8.42
CA SER A 113 -20.11 2.74 7.87
C SER A 113 -20.88 1.83 8.82
N GLY A 114 -21.70 0.92 8.27
CA GLY A 114 -22.31 -0.16 9.03
C GLY A 114 -21.33 -1.31 9.31
N LEU A 115 -20.12 -1.28 8.73
CA LEU A 115 -19.13 -2.34 8.90
C LEU A 115 -18.66 -2.50 10.35
N GLY A 116 -18.54 -1.39 11.08
CA GLY A 116 -18.16 -1.43 12.50
C GLY A 116 -19.19 -2.16 13.36
N ASP A 117 -20.48 -1.87 13.14
CA ASP A 117 -21.56 -2.57 13.84
C ASP A 117 -21.58 -4.06 13.47
N LYS A 118 -21.44 -4.40 12.17
CA LYS A 118 -21.31 -5.80 11.71
C LYS A 118 -20.14 -6.55 12.36
N LYS A 119 -18.98 -5.90 12.50
CA LYS A 119 -17.81 -6.52 13.14
C LYS A 119 -18.00 -6.74 14.64
N MET A 120 -18.74 -5.86 15.30
CA MET A 120 -19.15 -6.07 16.68
C MET A 120 -20.09 -7.27 16.79
N GLU A 121 -21.05 -7.40 15.88
CA GLU A 121 -21.94 -8.57 15.82
C GLU A 121 -21.16 -9.87 15.59
N ASP A 122 -20.24 -9.91 14.61
CA ASP A 122 -19.39 -11.07 14.34
C ASP A 122 -18.55 -11.45 15.59
N PHE A 123 -18.04 -10.46 16.33
CA PHE A 123 -17.29 -10.69 17.56
C PHE A 123 -18.16 -11.28 18.68
N GLU A 124 -19.37 -10.74 18.88
CA GLU A 124 -20.30 -11.25 19.90
C GLU A 124 -20.76 -12.68 19.58
N ILE A 125 -21.00 -13.00 18.30
CA ILE A 125 -21.28 -14.37 17.85
C ILE A 125 -20.11 -15.30 18.21
N ALA A 126 -18.88 -14.92 17.88
CA ALA A 126 -17.69 -15.72 18.18
C ALA A 126 -17.49 -15.94 19.70
N MET A 127 -17.85 -14.96 20.52
CA MET A 127 -17.80 -15.09 21.99
C MET A 127 -18.90 -16.01 22.52
N ASN A 128 -20.09 -15.96 21.93
CA ASN A 128 -21.19 -16.85 22.30
C ASN A 128 -20.87 -18.31 21.94
N ASP A 129 -20.34 -18.54 20.74
CA ASP A 129 -19.90 -19.87 20.30
C ASP A 129 -18.79 -20.43 21.20
N TRP A 130 -17.86 -19.57 21.65
CA TRP A 130 -16.84 -19.96 22.64
C TRP A 130 -17.45 -20.40 23.97
N ASN A 131 -18.44 -19.69 24.49
CA ASN A 131 -19.09 -20.05 25.74
C ASN A 131 -19.77 -21.42 25.64
N HIS A 132 -20.51 -21.66 24.56
CA HIS A 132 -21.11 -22.97 24.30
C HIS A 132 -20.04 -24.07 24.19
N PHE A 133 -18.94 -23.81 23.46
CA PHE A 133 -17.83 -24.75 23.36
C PHE A 133 -17.22 -25.10 24.72
N VAL A 134 -17.03 -24.11 25.61
CA VAL A 134 -16.50 -24.32 26.96
C VAL A 134 -17.46 -25.20 27.77
N GLU A 135 -18.77 -24.92 27.71
CA GLU A 135 -19.81 -25.67 28.42
C GLU A 135 -19.88 -27.12 27.94
N ASP A 136 -19.97 -27.33 26.63
CA ASP A 136 -20.02 -28.67 26.02
C ASP A 136 -18.75 -29.47 26.31
N THR A 137 -17.58 -28.83 26.24
CA THR A 137 -16.31 -29.50 26.49
C THR A 137 -16.21 -29.98 27.94
N GLN A 138 -16.71 -29.19 28.88
CA GLN A 138 -16.80 -29.59 30.28
C GLN A 138 -17.83 -30.71 30.47
N ALA A 139 -19.00 -30.63 29.83
CA ALA A 139 -20.08 -31.58 30.01
C ALA A 139 -19.79 -32.96 29.40
N TYR A 140 -19.24 -33.02 28.19
CA TYR A 140 -19.02 -34.27 27.45
C TYR A 140 -17.63 -34.87 27.66
N TYR A 141 -16.62 -34.04 27.91
CA TYR A 141 -15.21 -34.50 28.00
C TYR A 141 -14.58 -34.22 29.37
N GLY A 142 -15.25 -33.50 30.27
CA GLY A 142 -14.74 -33.21 31.61
C GLY A 142 -13.57 -32.23 31.65
N VAL A 143 -13.32 -31.47 30.56
CA VAL A 143 -12.20 -30.54 30.45
C VAL A 143 -12.70 -29.09 30.57
N ASN A 144 -12.21 -28.37 31.57
CA ASN A 144 -12.57 -26.97 31.79
C ASN A 144 -11.68 -26.04 30.96
N MET A 145 -12.24 -25.46 29.89
CA MET A 145 -11.53 -24.56 28.98
C MET A 145 -11.52 -23.09 29.43
N ASN A 146 -12.13 -22.73 30.57
CA ASN A 146 -12.25 -21.33 31.01
C ASN A 146 -10.92 -20.59 31.17
N ALA A 147 -9.83 -21.31 31.43
CA ALA A 147 -8.49 -20.73 31.50
C ALA A 147 -8.09 -19.99 30.20
N LEU A 148 -8.69 -20.37 29.06
CA LEU A 148 -8.40 -19.79 27.75
C LEU A 148 -9.33 -18.62 27.37
N THR A 149 -10.44 -18.40 28.07
CA THR A 149 -11.47 -17.41 27.69
C THR A 149 -10.90 -16.00 27.52
N LYS A 150 -9.98 -15.59 28.41
CA LYS A 150 -9.34 -14.27 28.31
C LYS A 150 -8.45 -14.15 27.07
N ALA A 151 -7.69 -15.19 26.74
CA ALA A 151 -6.81 -15.21 25.58
C ALA A 151 -7.63 -15.22 24.29
N TYR A 152 -8.65 -16.08 24.22
CA TYR A 152 -9.59 -16.16 23.09
C TYR A 152 -10.25 -14.81 22.81
N ARG A 153 -10.80 -14.17 23.84
CA ARG A 153 -11.42 -12.83 23.71
C ARG A 153 -10.44 -11.79 23.18
N ALA A 154 -9.21 -11.74 23.73
CA ALA A 154 -8.20 -10.76 23.31
C ALA A 154 -7.79 -10.95 21.84
N GLU A 155 -7.68 -12.20 21.38
CA GLU A 155 -7.38 -12.53 19.99
C GLU A 155 -8.51 -12.09 19.05
N HIS A 156 -9.77 -12.40 19.40
CA HIS A 156 -10.93 -12.07 18.58
C HIS A 156 -11.22 -10.57 18.57
N GLU A 157 -11.01 -9.87 19.70
CA GLU A 157 -11.09 -8.41 19.76
C GLU A 157 -10.03 -7.77 18.85
N LYS A 158 -8.81 -8.32 18.81
CA LYS A 158 -7.77 -7.86 17.90
C LYS A 158 -8.15 -8.10 16.43
N PHE A 159 -8.66 -9.28 16.11
CA PHE A 159 -9.00 -9.66 14.74
C PHE A 159 -10.19 -8.87 14.19
N TYR A 160 -11.30 -8.79 14.93
CA TYR A 160 -12.53 -8.17 14.44
C TYR A 160 -12.54 -6.65 14.58
N LEU A 161 -12.01 -6.11 15.68
CA LEU A 161 -12.25 -4.71 16.06
C LEU A 161 -11.02 -3.81 15.92
N LYS A 162 -9.80 -4.37 15.97
CA LYS A 162 -8.55 -3.56 15.97
C LYS A 162 -7.70 -3.72 14.73
N SER A 163 -7.99 -4.70 13.89
CA SER A 163 -7.26 -4.90 12.64
C SER A 163 -7.87 -3.99 11.58
N SER A 164 -7.03 -3.27 10.84
CA SER A 164 -7.51 -2.44 9.74
C SER A 164 -8.14 -3.32 8.66
N ILE A 165 -9.25 -2.84 8.10
CA ILE A 165 -10.04 -3.58 7.13
C ILE A 165 -9.96 -2.88 5.79
N TRP A 166 -9.76 -3.66 4.73
CA TRP A 166 -9.94 -3.20 3.37
C TRP A 166 -11.42 -2.93 3.10
N ASN A 167 -11.76 -1.78 2.52
CA ASN A 167 -13.14 -1.50 2.14
C ASN A 167 -13.22 -0.57 0.93
N ASN A 168 -14.14 -0.83 0.01
CA ASN A 168 -14.46 0.09 -1.09
C ASN A 168 -15.44 1.16 -0.61
N LEU A 169 -14.93 2.34 -0.25
CA LEU A 169 -15.73 3.42 0.32
C LEU A 169 -16.35 4.29 -0.78
N HIS A 170 -17.65 4.53 -0.66
CA HIS A 170 -18.32 5.54 -1.48
C HIS A 170 -18.04 6.96 -0.94
N PRO A 171 -17.84 8.00 -1.77
CA PRO A 171 -17.63 9.38 -1.29
C PRO A 171 -18.68 9.88 -0.30
N ASN A 172 -19.94 9.50 -0.48
CA ASN A 172 -21.04 9.78 0.46
C ASN A 172 -20.84 9.19 1.87
N GLN A 173 -19.88 8.29 2.10
CA GLN A 173 -19.55 7.79 3.43
C GLN A 173 -18.61 8.72 4.20
N LEU A 174 -17.96 9.68 3.53
CA LEU A 174 -17.18 10.71 4.20
C LEU A 174 -18.14 11.67 4.92
N ILE A 175 -17.90 11.87 6.21
CA ILE A 175 -18.76 12.72 7.06
C ILE A 175 -18.06 14.02 7.51
N GLY A 176 -16.78 14.17 7.16
CA GLY A 176 -15.97 15.32 7.51
C GLY A 176 -14.85 15.56 6.51
N GLN A 177 -14.14 16.67 6.71
CA GLN A 177 -13.06 17.07 5.82
C GLN A 177 -11.84 16.13 5.98
N PRO A 178 -11.29 15.59 4.87
CA PRO A 178 -10.03 14.85 4.92
C PRO A 178 -8.85 15.72 5.31
N ALA A 179 -7.89 15.15 6.01
CA ALA A 179 -6.62 15.78 6.34
C ALA A 179 -5.45 14.97 5.78
N VAL A 180 -4.40 15.67 5.39
CA VAL A 180 -3.12 15.05 5.03
C VAL A 180 -2.39 14.67 6.30
N VAL A 181 -1.94 13.41 6.40
CA VAL A 181 -1.14 12.93 7.54
C VAL A 181 0.34 12.83 7.21
N LYS A 182 0.69 12.69 5.93
CA LYS A 182 2.08 12.66 5.48
C LYS A 182 2.18 13.11 4.03
N GLU A 183 3.18 13.91 3.73
CA GLU A 183 3.65 14.15 2.37
C GLU A 183 5.09 13.64 2.25
N MET A 184 5.44 13.10 1.09
CA MET A 184 6.76 12.56 0.82
C MET A 184 7.22 13.02 -0.56
N ASP A 185 8.41 13.60 -0.62
CA ASP A 185 9.17 13.79 -1.85
C ASP A 185 10.07 12.56 -2.04
N CYS A 186 9.82 11.79 -3.11
CA CYS A 186 10.53 10.54 -3.34
C CYS A 186 12.03 10.76 -3.66
N LEU A 187 12.45 11.97 -4.04
CA LEU A 187 13.86 12.29 -4.25
C LEU A 187 14.64 12.45 -2.95
N THR A 188 13.98 12.85 -1.85
CA THR A 188 14.67 13.18 -0.59
C THR A 188 14.26 12.33 0.59
N ALA A 189 13.12 11.63 0.51
CA ALA A 189 12.61 10.81 1.60
C ALA A 189 13.64 9.77 2.07
N THR A 190 13.70 9.52 3.37
CA THR A 190 14.64 8.58 3.98
C THR A 190 13.90 7.44 4.68
N VAL A 191 14.55 6.29 4.86
CA VAL A 191 13.99 5.14 5.58
C VAL A 191 13.56 5.53 7.00
N GLU A 192 14.38 6.32 7.69
CA GLU A 192 14.05 6.78 9.05
C GLU A 192 12.81 7.69 9.08
N GLU A 193 12.62 8.51 8.04
CA GLU A 193 11.44 9.38 7.93
C GLU A 193 10.13 8.60 7.72
N ILE A 194 10.18 7.46 7.02
CA ILE A 194 8.99 6.65 6.71
C ILE A 194 8.74 5.53 7.73
N ARG A 195 9.73 5.25 8.60
CA ARG A 195 9.63 4.21 9.64
C ARG A 195 8.49 4.48 10.63
N GLU A 196 8.26 5.75 10.96
CA GLU A 196 7.17 6.16 11.82
C GLU A 196 6.49 7.42 11.29
N VAL A 197 5.19 7.34 11.01
CA VAL A 197 4.38 8.49 10.60
C VAL A 197 3.59 9.01 11.81
N ARG A 198 3.87 10.25 12.21
CA ARG A 198 3.10 10.97 13.23
C ARG A 198 2.52 12.24 12.64
N ALA A 199 1.21 12.43 12.84
CA ALA A 199 0.50 13.64 12.45
C ALA A 199 -0.50 14.03 13.53
N GLN A 200 -0.62 15.33 13.78
CA GLN A 200 -1.73 15.89 14.54
C GLN A 200 -2.71 16.49 13.53
N VAL A 201 -3.93 15.95 13.50
CA VAL A 201 -4.97 16.38 12.58
C VAL A 201 -6.26 16.69 13.32
N THR A 202 -6.97 17.70 12.85
CA THR A 202 -8.35 17.99 13.26
C THR A 202 -9.25 17.65 12.08
N LEU A 203 -10.30 16.86 12.34
CA LEU A 203 -11.22 16.36 11.30
C LEU A 203 -12.63 16.88 11.57
N PRO A 204 -12.99 18.10 11.10
CA PRO A 204 -14.32 18.67 11.31
C PRO A 204 -15.39 17.82 10.63
N ILE A 205 -16.44 17.48 11.38
CA ILE A 205 -17.63 16.77 10.89
C ILE A 205 -18.72 17.81 10.63
N ASN A 206 -19.08 18.01 9.36
CA ASN A 206 -19.98 19.08 8.93
C ASN A 206 -21.37 18.56 8.50
N GLN A 207 -21.74 17.34 8.94
CA GLN A 207 -23.03 16.73 8.63
C GLN A 207 -23.88 16.57 9.89
N ASP A 208 -25.09 17.09 9.84
CA ASP A 208 -26.08 16.87 10.88
C ASP A 208 -26.55 15.41 10.90
N ARG A 209 -26.87 14.89 12.10
CA ARG A 209 -27.43 13.55 12.32
C ARG A 209 -26.60 12.41 11.71
N THR A 210 -25.28 12.50 11.84
CA THR A 210 -24.35 11.43 11.47
C THR A 210 -23.66 10.85 12.71
N ARG A 211 -23.09 9.63 12.59
CA ARG A 211 -22.27 8.99 13.61
C ARG A 211 -20.89 8.71 13.01
N LEU A 212 -19.84 9.12 13.73
CA LEU A 212 -18.48 8.68 13.44
C LEU A 212 -18.40 7.18 13.69
N ALA A 213 -18.14 6.40 12.63
CA ALA A 213 -18.02 4.95 12.72
C ALA A 213 -16.55 4.50 12.72
N ALA A 214 -15.73 5.12 11.88
CA ALA A 214 -14.32 4.78 11.72
C ALA A 214 -13.54 5.93 11.08
N LEU A 215 -12.23 5.78 11.02
CA LEU A 215 -11.36 6.62 10.18
C LEU A 215 -10.98 5.83 8.92
N ALA A 216 -10.97 6.50 7.78
CA ALA A 216 -10.52 5.94 6.51
C ALA A 216 -9.18 6.56 6.11
N GLY A 217 -8.21 5.70 5.81
CA GLY A 217 -6.91 6.10 5.29
C GLY A 217 -6.74 5.73 3.82
N TRP A 218 -6.29 6.65 2.98
CA TRP A 218 -5.90 6.40 1.58
C TRP A 218 -4.66 7.21 1.21
N PHE A 219 -4.19 7.10 -0.04
CA PHE A 219 -3.03 7.84 -0.50
C PHE A 219 -3.16 8.32 -1.94
N ASP A 220 -2.41 9.38 -2.26
CA ASP A 220 -2.14 9.82 -3.62
C ASP A 220 -0.67 9.56 -3.95
N VAL A 221 -0.40 9.33 -5.24
CA VAL A 221 0.94 9.45 -5.83
C VAL A 221 0.90 10.43 -6.98
N HIS A 222 2.00 11.15 -7.20
CA HIS A 222 2.12 12.14 -8.26
C HIS A 222 3.35 11.89 -9.12
N PHE A 223 3.20 12.07 -10.42
CA PHE A 223 4.27 11.97 -11.42
C PHE A 223 4.59 13.36 -11.95
N ARG A 224 5.31 14.15 -11.14
CA ARG A 224 5.70 15.52 -11.48
C ARG A 224 7.09 15.52 -12.12
N VAL A 225 7.23 16.10 -13.30
CA VAL A 225 8.53 16.45 -13.91
C VAL A 225 8.86 17.90 -13.52
N CYS A 226 10.15 18.24 -13.43
CA CYS A 226 10.63 19.57 -13.08
C CYS A 226 9.93 20.71 -13.88
N LEU A 227 9.26 21.60 -13.12
CA LEU A 227 8.69 22.95 -13.36
C LEU A 227 7.94 23.39 -14.63
N ALA A 228 7.92 22.66 -15.76
CA ALA A 228 7.24 23.20 -16.96
C ALA A 228 5.88 22.57 -17.29
N GLU A 229 5.64 21.29 -16.98
CA GLU A 229 4.41 20.61 -17.38
C GLU A 229 3.91 19.68 -16.26
N LEU A 230 2.84 20.12 -15.60
CA LEU A 230 2.13 19.34 -14.59
C LEU A 230 1.27 18.27 -15.27
N PHE A 231 1.77 17.03 -15.35
CA PHE A 231 0.87 15.87 -15.43
C PHE A 231 0.31 15.60 -14.04
N HIS A 232 -0.75 16.32 -13.66
CA HIS A 232 -1.53 15.99 -12.48
C HIS A 232 -2.42 14.78 -12.79
N ARG A 233 -1.90 13.58 -12.56
CA ARG A 233 -2.79 12.48 -12.17
C ARG A 233 -3.06 12.66 -10.69
N SER A 234 -4.20 13.29 -10.37
CA SER A 234 -4.88 12.93 -9.13
C SER A 234 -5.37 11.51 -9.33
N LEU A 235 -5.09 10.62 -8.41
CA LEU A 235 -5.97 9.48 -8.19
C LEU A 235 -7.21 9.95 -7.40
N MET A 236 -7.84 11.06 -7.79
CA MET A 236 -9.30 11.18 -7.66
C MET A 236 -9.91 10.55 -8.89
N PHE A 237 -9.98 9.21 -8.87
CA PHE A 237 -11.13 8.58 -9.51
C PHE A 237 -12.37 9.02 -8.71
N TYR A 238 -13.09 10.03 -9.18
CA TYR A 238 -14.51 10.16 -8.85
C TYR A 238 -15.27 9.09 -9.66
N SER A 239 -15.05 7.85 -9.26
CA SER A 239 -15.79 6.62 -9.58
C SER A 239 -14.95 5.53 -8.90
N MET A 240 -15.37 4.93 -7.78
CA MET A 240 -15.90 3.58 -7.84
C MET A 240 -15.58 2.77 -9.12
N GLU A 241 -14.29 2.66 -9.50
CA GLU A 241 -13.80 1.66 -10.42
C GLU A 241 -12.48 1.10 -9.87
N ASP A 242 -12.63 0.08 -9.02
CA ASP A 242 -11.75 -1.08 -8.85
C ASP A 242 -10.22 -0.89 -9.00
N THR A 243 -9.59 -0.15 -8.07
CA THR A 243 -8.13 -0.19 -7.87
C THR A 243 -7.78 -1.13 -6.72
N HIS A 244 -6.90 -2.13 -6.87
CA HIS A 244 -6.61 -3.13 -5.82
C HIS A 244 -6.23 -2.58 -4.42
N TYR A 245 -5.78 -1.32 -4.33
CA TYR A 245 -5.51 -0.61 -3.08
C TYR A 245 -6.68 0.30 -2.70
N PHE A 246 -7.43 -0.11 -1.68
CA PHE A 246 -8.60 0.61 -1.18
C PHE A 246 -8.38 1.14 0.24
N PRO A 247 -9.22 2.08 0.71
CA PRO A 247 -9.05 2.66 2.03
C PRO A 247 -8.99 1.60 3.14
N LEU A 248 -8.01 1.75 4.03
CA LEU A 248 -7.99 1.01 5.29
C LEU A 248 -8.89 1.72 6.28
N THR A 249 -9.85 0.99 6.86
CA THR A 249 -10.66 1.48 7.98
C THR A 249 -10.10 0.96 9.29
N GLY A 250 -9.82 1.87 10.22
CA GLY A 250 -9.41 1.58 11.59
C GLY A 250 -10.27 2.30 12.62
#